data_AF-A0A7C4UFX4-F1
#
_entry.id   AF-A0A7C4UFX4-F1
#
_cell.length_a   1.000
_cell.length_b   1.000
_cell.length_c   1.000
_cell.angle_alpha   90.00
_cell.angle_beta   90.00
_cell.angle_gamma   90.00
#
_symmetry.space_group_name_H-M   'P 1'
#
loop_
_entity.id
_entity.type
_entity.pdbx_description
1 polymer ?
#
loop_
_entity_poly.entity_id
_entity_poly.type
_entity_poly.pdbx_seq_one_letter_code
_entity_poly.pdbx_strand_id
1 'polypeptide(L)'
;SYLKPGQILFVVMSKNSTNEPHRLITASVGLAIPKDPNQYGYLSEHESFGETEEKAGDYAEDLAATMLATILGLEFDPNSSYDEKKQIWRMSNQIIKTTNITQSAIGDKNGLWTTVIAAAVFIL
;
A
#
# COMPACT_ATOMS: atom_id res chain seq x y z
N SER A 1 -2.08 -22.05 -15.85
CA SER A 1 -2.29 -21.52 -14.48
C SER A 1 -0.94 -21.30 -13.85
N TYR A 2 -0.64 -20.07 -13.40
CA TYR A 2 0.62 -19.75 -12.73
C TYR A 2 0.63 -20.10 -11.23
N LEU A 3 -0.54 -20.44 -10.66
CA LEU A 3 -0.69 -20.81 -9.26
C LEU A 3 -1.23 -22.24 -9.14
N LYS A 4 -0.76 -22.96 -8.10
CA LYS A 4 -1.20 -24.31 -7.74
C LYS A 4 -1.74 -24.34 -6.29
N PRO A 5 -2.81 -25.11 -6.00
CA PRO A 5 -3.27 -25.30 -4.63
C PRO A 5 -2.13 -25.80 -3.70
N GLY A 6 -1.99 -25.18 -2.54
CA GLY A 6 -0.94 -25.51 -1.56
C GLY A 6 0.46 -24.97 -1.89
N GLN A 7 0.62 -24.20 -2.96
CA GLN A 7 1.91 -23.58 -3.31
C GLN A 7 2.32 -22.54 -2.26
N ILE A 8 3.59 -22.57 -1.88
CA ILE A 8 4.23 -21.53 -1.05
C ILE A 8 4.67 -20.39 -1.98
N LEU A 9 4.32 -19.16 -1.63
CA LEU A 9 4.61 -17.95 -2.40
C LEU A 9 5.17 -16.87 -1.47
N PHE A 10 5.94 -15.96 -2.04
CA PHE A 10 6.30 -14.71 -1.38
C PHE A 10 5.17 -13.70 -1.59
N VAL A 11 4.71 -13.09 -0.51
CA VAL A 11 3.57 -12.16 -0.51
C VAL A 11 3.84 -11.04 0.48
N VAL A 12 3.51 -9.81 0.08
CA VAL A 12 3.33 -8.64 0.97
C VAL A 12 1.82 -8.43 1.08
N MET A 13 1.28 -8.36 2.31
CA MET A 13 -0.16 -8.43 2.53
C MET A 13 -0.61 -7.59 3.72
N SER A 14 -1.55 -6.69 3.48
CA SER A 14 -2.32 -6.03 4.54
C SER A 14 -3.64 -6.76 4.77
N LYS A 15 -4.05 -6.89 6.04
CA LYS A 15 -5.29 -7.56 6.43
C LYS A 15 -5.92 -6.88 7.62
N ASN A 16 -7.13 -6.36 7.43
CA ASN A 16 -7.91 -5.79 8.51
C ASN A 16 -9.21 -6.57 8.75
N SER A 17 -9.69 -6.59 9.99
CA SER A 17 -10.94 -7.27 10.34
C SER A 17 -11.67 -6.64 11.51
N THR A 18 -13.00 -6.75 11.52
CA THR A 18 -13.85 -6.22 12.57
C THR A 18 -15.14 -7.03 12.69
N ASN A 19 -15.72 -7.06 13.89
CA ASN A 19 -17.12 -7.40 14.14
C ASN A 19 -17.93 -6.22 14.70
N GLU A 20 -17.35 -5.02 14.73
CA GLU A 20 -18.06 -3.82 15.14
C GLU A 20 -19.04 -3.43 14.02
N PRO A 21 -20.36 -3.43 14.27
CA PRO A 21 -21.33 -3.01 13.26
C PRO A 21 -21.02 -1.61 12.75
N HIS A 22 -21.12 -1.41 11.44
CA HIS A 22 -20.90 -0.12 10.77
C HIS A 22 -19.46 0.42 10.80
N ARG A 23 -18.49 -0.31 11.35
CA ARG A 23 -17.08 0.08 11.34
C ARG A 23 -16.52 -0.02 9.91
N LEU A 24 -16.07 1.10 9.34
CA LEU A 24 -15.32 1.08 8.09
C LEU A 24 -13.90 0.55 8.35
N ILE A 25 -13.51 -0.49 7.62
CA ILE A 25 -12.16 -1.08 7.64
C ILE A 25 -11.55 -1.03 6.25
N THR A 26 -10.23 -0.88 6.19
CA THR A 26 -9.44 -0.90 4.96
C THR A 26 -8.19 -1.75 5.13
N ALA A 27 -7.72 -2.32 4.02
CA ALA A 27 -6.40 -2.92 3.86
C ALA A 27 -5.84 -2.49 2.50
N SER A 28 -4.60 -2.03 2.48
CA SER A 28 -3.93 -1.43 1.32
C SER A 28 -2.52 -1.97 1.16
N VAL A 29 -2.10 -2.17 -0.08
CA VAL A 29 -0.70 -2.40 -0.46
C VAL A 29 -0.28 -1.36 -1.49
N GLY A 30 0.80 -0.63 -1.21
CA GLY A 30 1.42 0.34 -2.11
C GLY A 30 2.65 -0.23 -2.81
N LEU A 31 2.96 0.29 -3.99
CA LEU A 31 4.10 -0.10 -4.83
C LEU A 31 4.78 1.15 -5.41
N ALA A 32 6.11 1.18 -5.34
CA ALA A 32 6.95 2.14 -6.04
C ALA A 32 8.01 1.41 -6.88
N ILE A 33 8.17 1.85 -8.13
CA ILE A 33 9.12 1.28 -9.10
C ILE A 33 10.16 2.35 -9.47
N PRO A 34 11.46 2.06 -9.29
CA PRO A 34 12.53 2.99 -9.65
C PRO A 34 12.69 3.08 -11.17
N LYS A 35 13.33 4.16 -11.62
CA LYS A 35 13.69 4.36 -13.03
C LYS A 35 14.78 3.42 -13.51
N ASP A 36 15.75 3.13 -12.66
CA ASP A 36 16.81 2.18 -12.97
C ASP A 36 16.27 0.75 -12.82
N PRO A 37 16.19 -0.04 -13.92
CA PRO A 37 15.68 -1.41 -13.86
C PRO A 37 16.61 -2.37 -13.09
N ASN A 38 17.85 -1.95 -12.76
CA ASN A 38 18.76 -2.73 -11.94
C ASN A 38 18.54 -2.51 -10.43
N GLN A 39 17.67 -1.57 -10.05
CA GLN A 39 17.30 -1.31 -8.65
C GLN A 39 16.01 -2.03 -8.27
N TYR A 40 15.89 -2.38 -6.99
CA TYR A 40 14.66 -2.97 -6.46
C TYR A 40 13.58 -1.90 -6.25
N GLY A 41 12.32 -2.30 -6.45
CA GLY A 41 11.16 -1.51 -6.06
C GLY A 41 10.85 -1.62 -4.58
N TYR A 42 9.86 -0.86 -4.12
CA TYR A 42 9.42 -0.87 -2.74
C TYR A 42 7.92 -1.20 -2.65
N LEU A 43 7.56 -2.04 -1.68
CA LEU A 43 6.17 -2.35 -1.35
C LEU A 43 5.89 -1.88 0.09
N SER A 44 4.69 -1.39 0.33
CA SER A 44 4.20 -0.96 1.64
C SER A 44 2.87 -1.61 1.96
N GLU A 45 2.56 -1.73 3.25
CA GLU A 45 1.28 -2.23 3.76
C GLU A 45 0.65 -1.14 4.63
N HIS A 46 -0.67 -0.97 4.55
CA HIS A 46 -1.41 -0.07 5.43
C HIS A 46 -2.81 -0.63 5.72
N GLU A 47 -3.20 -0.63 6.97
CA GLU A 47 -4.55 -0.98 7.40
C GLU A 47 -5.10 0.12 8.30
N SER A 48 -6.38 0.42 8.16
CA SER A 48 -6.98 1.46 8.99
C SER A 48 -8.47 1.28 9.22
N PHE A 49 -8.94 2.05 10.21
CA PHE A 49 -10.34 2.12 10.58
C PHE A 49 -10.85 3.55 10.36
N GLY A 50 -11.98 3.67 9.68
CA GLY A 50 -12.61 4.97 9.42
C GLY A 50 -11.96 5.78 8.30
N GLU A 51 -10.91 5.27 7.64
CA GLU A 51 -10.40 5.88 6.40
C GLU A 51 -11.13 5.31 5.18
N THR A 52 -11.29 6.15 4.16
CA THR A 52 -11.82 5.71 2.87
C THR A 52 -10.77 4.86 2.13
N GLU A 53 -11.24 4.07 1.16
CA GLU A 53 -10.38 3.31 0.25
C GLU A 53 -9.33 4.20 -0.42
N GLU A 54 -9.75 5.37 -0.92
CA GLU A 54 -8.86 6.35 -1.54
C GLU A 54 -7.77 6.81 -0.57
N LYS A 55 -8.13 7.25 0.65
CA LYS A 55 -7.17 7.77 1.62
C LYS A 55 -6.17 6.70 2.08
N ALA A 56 -6.65 5.49 2.34
CA ALA A 56 -5.79 4.38 2.75
C ALA A 56 -4.84 3.95 1.61
N GLY A 57 -5.34 3.90 0.38
CA GLY A 57 -4.55 3.59 -0.81
C GLY A 57 -3.48 4.62 -1.11
N ASP A 58 -3.86 5.91 -1.09
CA ASP A 58 -2.95 7.03 -1.25
C ASP A 58 -1.82 7.02 -0.20
N TYR A 59 -2.18 6.76 1.06
CA TYR A 59 -1.20 6.63 2.13
C TYR A 59 -0.21 5.49 1.88
N ALA A 60 -0.71 4.31 1.49
CA ALA A 60 0.16 3.17 1.19
C ALA A 60 1.08 3.48 0.00
N GLU A 61 0.54 4.03 -1.09
CA GLU A 61 1.31 4.40 -2.28
C GLU A 61 2.44 5.39 -1.95
N ASP A 62 2.10 6.48 -1.27
CA ASP A 62 3.06 7.52 -0.92
C ASP A 62 4.08 7.03 0.11
N LEU A 63 3.71 6.11 1.01
CA LEU A 63 4.65 5.42 1.89
C LEU A 63 5.67 4.61 1.06
N ALA A 64 5.22 3.83 0.07
CA ALA A 64 6.14 3.07 -0.77
C ALA A 64 7.09 3.98 -1.56
N ALA A 65 6.56 5.08 -2.11
CA ALA A 65 7.36 6.06 -2.84
C ALA A 65 8.40 6.75 -1.94
N THR A 66 8.00 7.16 -0.74
CA THR A 66 8.88 7.84 0.24
C THR A 66 10.00 6.92 0.70
N MET A 67 9.69 5.66 0.99
CA MET A 67 10.69 4.67 1.40
C MET A 67 11.69 4.38 0.27
N LEU A 68 11.21 4.18 -0.96
CA LEU A 68 12.09 4.01 -2.12
C LEU A 68 12.98 5.23 -2.34
N ALA A 69 12.40 6.43 -2.27
CA ALA A 69 13.15 7.66 -2.48
C ALA A 69 14.24 7.87 -1.42
N THR A 70 13.98 7.52 -0.16
CA THR A 70 14.98 7.57 0.93
C THR A 70 16.14 6.62 0.63
N ILE A 71 15.87 5.42 0.12
CA ILE A 71 16.89 4.45 -0.30
C ILE A 71 17.74 4.98 -1.45
N LEU A 72 17.14 5.72 -2.38
CA LEU A 72 17.82 6.35 -3.52
C LEU A 72 18.57 7.65 -3.13
N GLY A 73 18.58 8.02 -1.84
CA GLY A 73 19.32 9.17 -1.32
C GLY A 73 18.60 10.51 -1.49
N LEU A 74 17.28 10.51 -1.72
CA LEU A 74 16.48 11.73 -1.70
C LEU A 74 16.20 12.14 -0.26
N GLU A 75 16.62 13.34 0.13
CA GLU A 75 16.34 13.89 1.45
C GLU A 75 14.90 14.40 1.52
N PHE A 76 14.16 13.96 2.53
CA PHE A 76 12.84 14.48 2.85
C PHE A 76 12.90 15.25 4.16
N ASP A 77 12.35 16.47 4.18
CA ASP A 77 12.07 17.15 5.43
C ASP A 77 10.96 16.37 6.16
N PRO A 78 11.21 15.87 7.39
CA PRO A 78 10.18 15.21 8.19
C PRO A 78 8.93 16.08 8.39
N ASN A 79 9.11 17.40 8.44
CA ASN A 79 8.06 18.39 8.65
C ASN A 79 7.27 18.74 7.38
N SER A 80 7.73 18.31 6.20
CA SER A 80 7.02 18.59 4.96
C SER A 80 5.65 17.92 4.93
N SER A 81 4.70 18.65 4.35
CA SER A 81 3.34 18.15 4.10
C SER A 81 3.35 16.98 3.13
N TYR A 82 2.27 16.19 3.13
CA TYR A 82 2.08 15.09 2.19
C TYR A 82 2.23 15.56 0.73
N ASP A 83 1.60 16.68 0.39
CA ASP A 83 1.65 17.25 -0.95
C ASP A 83 3.08 17.68 -1.35
N GLU A 84 3.84 18.27 -0.43
CA GLU A 84 5.25 18.62 -0.66
C GLU A 84 6.11 17.39 -0.93
N LYS A 85 5.99 16.35 -0.10
CA LYS A 85 6.70 15.08 -0.28
C LYS A 85 6.36 14.46 -1.63
N LYS A 86 5.08 14.51 -2.02
CA LYS A 86 4.59 14.02 -3.30
C LYS A 86 5.16 14.78 -4.50
N GLN A 87 5.30 16.10 -4.39
CA GLN A 87 5.94 16.91 -5.42
C GLN A 87 7.44 16.60 -5.55
N ILE A 88 8.17 16.44 -4.43
CA ILE A 88 9.62 16.18 -4.43
C ILE A 88 9.96 14.92 -5.22
N TRP A 89 9.31 13.79 -4.96
CA TRP A 89 9.63 12.56 -5.70
C TRP A 89 9.10 12.58 -7.14
N ARG A 90 7.98 13.26 -7.43
CA ARG A 90 7.54 13.49 -8.81
C ARG A 90 8.55 14.31 -9.61
N MET A 91 9.23 15.26 -8.97
CA MET A 91 10.30 16.05 -9.58
C MET A 91 11.63 15.31 -9.68
N SER A 92 11.91 14.33 -8.79
CA SER A 92 13.21 13.65 -8.76
C SER A 92 13.50 12.84 -10.02
N ASN A 93 12.46 12.45 -10.77
CA ASN A 93 12.55 11.60 -11.97
C ASN A 93 13.27 10.25 -11.70
N GLN A 94 13.39 9.85 -10.43
CA GLN A 94 14.03 8.59 -10.02
C GLN A 94 13.01 7.46 -9.82
N ILE A 95 11.72 7.80 -9.64
CA ILE A 95 10.61 6.85 -9.54
C ILE A 95 9.75 7.01 -10.80
N ILE A 96 9.52 5.92 -11.53
CA ILE A 96 8.77 5.97 -12.80
C ILE A 96 7.29 5.63 -12.64
N LYS A 97 6.96 4.90 -11.58
CA LYS A 97 5.60 4.42 -11.35
C LYS A 97 5.37 4.18 -9.87
N THR A 98 4.25 4.70 -9.40
CA THR A 98 3.64 4.36 -8.13
C THR A 98 2.24 3.84 -8.38
N THR A 99 1.76 2.96 -7.53
CA THR A 99 0.38 2.45 -7.57
C THR A 99 0.03 1.83 -6.23
N ASN A 100 -1.26 1.59 -5.98
CA ASN A 100 -1.73 0.82 -4.84
C ASN A 100 -2.89 -0.08 -5.23
N ILE A 101 -3.17 -1.06 -4.37
CA ILE A 101 -4.41 -1.81 -4.35
C ILE A 101 -4.98 -1.76 -2.93
N THR A 102 -6.26 -1.40 -2.82
CA THR A 102 -6.94 -1.24 -1.53
C THR A 102 -8.29 -1.93 -1.57
N GLN A 103 -8.65 -2.57 -0.47
CA GLN A 103 -9.98 -3.09 -0.23
C GLN A 103 -10.56 -2.44 1.01
N SER A 104 -11.80 -1.94 0.89
CA SER A 104 -12.59 -1.44 2.01
C SER A 104 -13.84 -2.28 2.26
N ALA A 105 -14.34 -2.27 3.49
CA ALA A 105 -15.63 -2.84 3.85
C ALA A 105 -16.22 -2.16 5.09
N ILE A 106 -17.55 -2.19 5.20
CA ILE A 106 -18.26 -1.78 6.42
C ILE A 106 -18.60 -3.04 7.22
N GLY A 107 -18.31 -3.03 8.52
CA GLY A 107 -18.62 -4.11 9.45
C GLY A 107 -20.10 -4.49 9.39
N ASP A 108 -20.39 -5.79 9.38
CA ASP A 108 -21.76 -6.30 9.22
C ASP A 108 -22.67 -5.78 10.35
N LYS A 109 -23.89 -5.40 9.97
CA LYS A 109 -24.86 -4.80 10.90
C LYS A 109 -25.26 -5.71 12.06
N ASN A 110 -25.12 -7.04 11.91
CA ASN A 110 -25.45 -8.02 12.94
C ASN A 110 -24.20 -8.48 13.72
N GLY A 111 -23.04 -7.86 13.50
CA GLY A 111 -21.78 -8.22 14.15
C GLY A 111 -21.13 -9.48 13.61
N LEU A 112 -21.46 -9.89 12.38
CA LEU A 112 -20.68 -10.92 11.69
C LEU A 112 -19.27 -10.41 11.39
N TRP A 113 -18.29 -11.31 11.44
CA TRP A 113 -16.89 -10.96 11.21
C TRP A 113 -16.69 -10.55 9.75
N THR A 114 -16.28 -9.30 9.54
CA THR A 114 -15.91 -8.76 8.23
C THR A 114 -14.39 -8.67 8.15
N THR A 115 -13.80 -9.12 7.04
CA THR A 115 -12.35 -9.08 6.80
C THR A 115 -12.08 -8.54 5.40
N VAL A 116 -11.08 -7.64 5.30
CA VAL A 116 -10.55 -7.12 4.03
C VAL A 116 -9.08 -7.47 3.92
N ILE A 117 -8.62 -7.74 2.70
CA ILE A 117 -7.25 -8.14 2.40
C ILE A 117 -6.81 -7.42 1.12
N ALA A 118 -5.58 -6.91 1.12
CA ALA A 118 -4.86 -6.45 -0.07
C ALA A 118 -3.49 -7.13 -0.11
N ALA A 119 -3.03 -7.55 -1.28
CA ALA A 119 -1.79 -8.31 -1.40
C ALA A 119 -1.04 -8.07 -2.72
N ALA A 120 0.29 -8.03 -2.64
CA ALA A 120 1.19 -8.17 -3.77
C ALA A 120 1.79 -9.59 -3.76
N VAL A 121 1.39 -10.41 -4.74
CA VAL A 121 1.77 -11.83 -4.84
C VAL A 121 2.85 -11.99 -5.91
N PHE A 122 4.01 -12.52 -5.51
CA PHE A 122 5.12 -12.76 -6.43
C PHE A 122 4.93 -14.13 -7.10
N ILE A 123 4.62 -14.10 -8.38
CA ILE A 123 4.45 -15.28 -9.22
C ILE A 123 5.81 -15.65 -9.84
N LEU A 124 6.16 -16.94 -9.77
CA LEU A 124 7.37 -17.52 -10.36
C LEU A 124 7.08 -18.13 -11.74
#